data_AF-A0A960UZJ7-F1
#
_entry.id   AF-A0A960UZJ7-F1
#
_cell.length_a   1.000
_cell.length_b   1.000
_cell.length_c   1.000
_cell.angle_alpha   90.00
_cell.angle_beta   90.00
_cell.angle_gamma   90.00
#
_symmetry.space_group_name_H-M   'P 1'
#
loop_
_entity.id
_entity.type
_entity.pdbx_description
1 polymer ?
#
loop_
_entity_poly.entity_id
_entity_poly.type
_entity_poly.pdbx_seq_one_letter_code
_entity_poly.pdbx_strand_id
1 'polypeptide(L)'
;MSSANGLTLARINAITVQINSSQDLHELLTVIMDTARELLSSEAASLLLYDPTTEELIFDVARGDKGRLLATKRIALGQGIAGICAQDRQPVLVNDAPSDPRIFKGMDQELEFQTRNLLAVPMLARSRMIGVLEVLNTTDGRDYTNQDLRLLTYLSNMAALAILNRQLFDDVSERMEELNCIYTIGGSIRDSLTVHELLESALRAIEDVLGVGRLSVFLRNFESEAIEIKAVRGFTIDDSAQIINPSEGITGLVLRSGDPLLVRDLERDLRINRVQIGRYKTS
;
A
#
# COMPACT_ATOMS: atom_id res chain seq x y z
N MET A 1 42.66 7.65 -13.18
CA MET A 1 41.96 6.95 -12.08
C MET A 1 41.25 7.87 -11.07
N SER A 2 41.37 9.21 -11.15
CA SER A 2 40.72 10.14 -10.19
C SER A 2 39.28 10.57 -10.54
N SER A 3 38.80 10.31 -11.75
CA SER A 3 37.51 10.83 -12.25
C SER A 3 36.31 9.90 -11.96
N ALA A 4 36.53 8.59 -11.79
CA ALA A 4 35.47 7.63 -11.50
C ALA A 4 34.93 7.77 -10.07
N ASN A 5 35.82 7.92 -9.07
CA ASN A 5 35.41 8.07 -7.66
C ASN A 5 34.64 9.37 -7.39
N GLY A 6 34.92 10.45 -8.11
CA GLY A 6 34.19 11.72 -7.97
C GLY A 6 32.74 11.61 -8.46
N LEU A 7 32.50 10.82 -9.50
CA LEU A 7 31.17 10.57 -10.05
C LEU A 7 30.33 9.68 -9.12
N THR A 8 30.95 8.68 -8.49
CA THR A 8 30.30 7.78 -7.53
C THR A 8 29.88 8.50 -6.25
N LEU A 9 30.75 9.36 -5.69
CA LEU A 9 30.44 10.14 -4.50
C LEU A 9 29.36 11.20 -4.75
N ALA A 10 29.39 11.87 -5.91
CA ALA A 10 28.36 12.82 -6.28
C ALA A 10 26.98 12.16 -6.44
N ARG A 11 26.92 10.94 -6.99
CA ARG A 11 25.68 10.17 -7.11
C ARG A 11 25.15 9.69 -5.75
N ILE A 12 26.03 9.21 -4.86
CA ILE A 12 25.63 8.83 -3.49
C ILE A 12 25.10 10.05 -2.72
N ASN A 13 25.73 11.22 -2.87
CA ASN A 13 25.23 12.47 -2.28
C ASN A 13 23.89 12.90 -2.90
N ALA A 14 23.69 12.73 -4.20
CA ALA A 14 22.40 13.01 -4.85
C ALA A 14 21.28 12.13 -4.27
N ILE A 15 21.54 10.83 -4.06
CA ILE A 15 20.61 9.91 -3.38
C ILE A 15 20.32 10.40 -1.94
N THR A 16 21.34 10.85 -1.21
CA THR A 16 21.19 11.35 0.17
C THR A 16 20.32 12.61 0.24
N VAL A 17 20.42 13.50 -0.76
CA VAL A 17 19.59 14.69 -0.87
C VAL A 17 18.16 14.34 -1.30
N GLN A 18 18.00 13.39 -2.21
CA GLN A 18 16.71 12.96 -2.77
C GLN A 18 15.90 12.12 -1.77
N ILE A 19 16.55 11.45 -0.81
CA ILE A 19 15.90 10.81 0.36
C ILE A 19 15.05 11.82 1.17
N ASN A 20 15.36 13.12 1.11
CA ASN A 20 14.60 14.17 1.81
C ASN A 20 13.48 14.83 0.98
N SER A 21 13.36 14.54 -0.32
CA SER A 21 12.26 15.07 -1.14
C SER A 21 11.13 14.05 -1.26
N SER A 22 9.98 14.37 -0.69
CA SER A 22 8.77 13.53 -0.61
C SER A 22 8.08 13.20 -1.94
N GLN A 23 8.66 13.54 -3.11
CA GLN A 23 7.89 13.67 -4.35
C GLN A 23 7.89 12.47 -5.30
N ASP A 24 8.76 11.47 -5.19
CA ASP A 24 8.49 10.17 -5.81
C ASP A 24 9.38 9.04 -5.25
N LEU A 25 8.82 8.23 -4.33
CA LEU A 25 9.50 7.02 -3.83
C LEU A 25 9.89 6.09 -5.00
N HIS A 26 9.05 6.01 -6.03
CA HIS A 26 9.28 5.16 -7.20
C HIS A 26 10.51 5.60 -7.97
N GLU A 27 10.69 6.91 -8.18
CA GLU A 27 11.86 7.46 -8.85
C GLU A 27 13.14 7.17 -8.06
N LEU A 28 13.10 7.36 -6.73
CA LEU A 28 14.26 7.08 -5.87
C LEU A 28 14.64 5.59 -5.88
N LEU A 29 13.67 4.69 -5.75
CA LEU A 29 13.93 3.24 -5.83
C LEU A 29 14.48 2.86 -7.21
N THR A 30 13.97 3.47 -8.28
CA THR A 30 14.51 3.29 -9.64
C THR A 30 15.98 3.71 -9.72
N VAL A 31 16.32 4.89 -9.21
CA VAL A 31 17.71 5.37 -9.18
C VAL A 31 18.61 4.42 -8.38
N ILE A 32 18.15 3.88 -7.26
CA ILE A 32 18.91 2.93 -6.44
C ILE A 32 19.15 1.63 -7.21
N MET A 33 18.13 1.06 -7.85
CA MET A 33 18.26 -0.17 -8.63
C MET A 33 19.18 0.00 -9.84
N ASP A 34 19.04 1.09 -10.59
CA ASP A 34 19.92 1.40 -11.72
C ASP A 34 21.37 1.60 -11.25
N THR A 35 21.57 2.26 -10.11
CA THR A 35 22.88 2.42 -9.49
C THR A 35 23.47 1.07 -9.06
N ALA A 36 22.67 0.17 -8.47
CA ALA A 36 23.10 -1.17 -8.10
C ALA A 36 23.55 -1.96 -9.34
N ARG A 37 22.72 -1.96 -10.39
CA ARG A 37 23.00 -2.63 -11.65
C ARG A 37 24.29 -2.14 -12.30
N GLU A 38 24.51 -0.82 -12.34
CA GLU A 38 25.71 -0.22 -12.91
C GLU A 38 26.96 -0.50 -12.07
N LEU A 39 26.92 -0.24 -10.76
CA LEU A 39 28.07 -0.40 -9.88
C LEU A 39 28.54 -1.84 -9.76
N LEU A 40 27.61 -2.79 -9.79
CA LEU A 40 27.90 -4.22 -9.70
C LEU A 40 28.03 -4.89 -11.07
N SER A 41 27.95 -4.12 -12.17
CA SER A 41 28.04 -4.63 -13.55
C SER A 41 27.12 -5.82 -13.78
N SER A 42 25.83 -5.66 -13.47
CA SER A 42 24.81 -6.71 -13.54
C SER A 42 23.81 -6.46 -14.68
N GLU A 43 23.22 -7.52 -15.24
CA GLU A 43 22.22 -7.42 -16.31
C GLU A 43 20.88 -6.91 -15.76
N ALA A 44 20.52 -7.36 -14.56
CA ALA A 44 19.24 -7.03 -13.92
C ALA A 44 19.41 -6.74 -12.43
N ALA A 45 18.44 -5.99 -11.91
CA ALA A 45 18.22 -5.80 -10.49
C ALA A 45 16.72 -5.89 -10.20
N SER A 46 16.36 -6.42 -9.04
CA SER A 46 14.97 -6.54 -8.58
C SER A 46 14.85 -6.13 -7.13
N LEU A 47 13.72 -5.52 -6.79
CA LEU A 47 13.34 -5.20 -5.42
C LEU A 47 12.05 -5.94 -5.09
N LEU A 48 12.01 -6.57 -3.93
CA LEU A 48 10.83 -7.24 -3.42
C LEU A 48 10.47 -6.67 -2.06
N LEU A 49 9.22 -6.22 -1.90
CA LEU A 49 8.71 -5.70 -0.64
C LEU A 49 8.14 -6.84 0.21
N TYR A 50 8.38 -6.78 1.52
CA TYR A 50 7.85 -7.75 2.47
C TYR A 50 6.45 -7.35 2.95
N ASP A 51 5.48 -8.24 2.77
CA ASP A 51 4.13 -8.14 3.32
C ASP A 51 4.07 -8.92 4.65
N PRO A 52 4.00 -8.23 5.80
CA PRO A 52 3.95 -8.89 7.11
C PRO A 52 2.63 -9.62 7.39
N THR A 53 1.58 -9.37 6.61
CA THR A 53 0.25 -9.97 6.83
C THR A 53 0.19 -11.39 6.27
N THR A 54 0.80 -11.60 5.10
CA THR A 54 0.84 -12.89 4.43
C THR A 54 2.17 -13.61 4.59
N GLU A 55 3.19 -12.94 5.14
CA GLU A 55 4.57 -13.44 5.22
C GLU A 55 5.17 -13.77 3.85
N GLU A 56 4.98 -12.87 2.88
CA GLU A 56 5.45 -13.06 1.51
C GLU A 56 6.20 -11.83 0.98
N LEU A 57 7.07 -12.05 0.00
CA LEU A 57 7.74 -11.02 -0.78
C LEU A 57 6.97 -10.76 -2.07
N ILE A 58 6.75 -9.49 -2.39
CA ILE A 58 6.04 -9.03 -3.59
C ILE A 58 7.03 -8.24 -4.44
N PHE A 59 7.14 -8.56 -5.73
CA PHE A 59 7.99 -7.76 -6.63
C PHE A 59 7.46 -6.33 -6.74
N ASP A 60 8.31 -5.38 -6.39
CA ASP A 60 8.04 -3.96 -6.56
C ASP A 60 8.99 -3.40 -7.61
N VAL A 61 8.40 -2.86 -8.67
CA VAL A 61 9.06 -2.12 -9.77
C VAL A 61 10.27 -2.84 -10.38
N ALA A 62 10.03 -3.78 -11.29
CA ALA A 62 11.05 -4.13 -12.29
C ALA A 62 10.82 -3.25 -13.54
N ARG A 63 11.82 -2.52 -14.02
CA ARG A 63 11.78 -1.90 -15.36
C ARG A 63 12.03 -2.97 -16.43
N GLY A 64 11.30 -2.86 -17.54
CA GLY A 64 11.37 -3.71 -18.74
C GLY A 64 9.98 -4.22 -19.15
N ASP A 65 9.80 -4.66 -20.40
CA ASP A 65 8.49 -5.16 -20.91
C ASP A 65 7.92 -6.32 -20.07
N LYS A 66 8.77 -7.00 -19.27
CA LYS A 66 8.41 -8.07 -18.33
C LYS A 66 8.11 -7.60 -16.90
N GLY A 67 8.37 -6.33 -16.57
CA GLY A 67 8.25 -5.78 -15.23
C GLY A 67 6.82 -5.66 -14.69
N ARG A 68 5.84 -5.48 -15.58
CA ARG A 68 4.42 -5.44 -15.24
C ARG A 68 3.83 -6.83 -14.96
N LEU A 69 4.45 -7.89 -15.50
CA LEU A 69 4.08 -9.29 -15.24
C LEU A 69 4.54 -9.75 -13.84
N LEU A 70 5.63 -9.16 -13.34
CA LEU A 70 6.22 -9.51 -12.05
C LEU A 70 5.47 -8.91 -10.86
N ALA A 71 4.81 -7.77 -11.00
CA ALA A 71 4.12 -7.05 -9.91
C ALA A 71 2.98 -7.83 -9.21
N THR A 72 2.60 -9.00 -9.72
CA THR A 72 1.60 -9.90 -9.10
C THR A 72 2.21 -11.17 -8.49
N LYS A 73 3.53 -11.38 -8.64
CA LYS A 73 4.22 -12.58 -8.18
C LYS A 73 4.61 -12.44 -6.71
N ARG A 74 4.36 -13.50 -5.96
CA ARG A 74 4.63 -13.61 -4.53
C ARG A 74 5.62 -14.73 -4.28
N ILE A 75 6.57 -14.52 -3.38
CA ILE A 75 7.54 -15.51 -2.93
C ILE A 75 7.37 -15.69 -1.43
N ALA A 76 7.09 -16.91 -0.98
CA ALA A 76 7.01 -17.19 0.46
C ALA A 76 8.39 -17.09 1.13
N LEU A 77 8.42 -16.79 2.42
CA LEU A 77 9.66 -16.90 3.19
C LEU A 77 10.25 -18.32 3.09
N GLY A 78 11.58 -18.40 2.95
CA GLY A 78 12.31 -19.66 2.72
C GLY A 78 12.21 -20.24 1.31
N GLN A 79 11.40 -19.65 0.42
CA GLN A 79 11.29 -20.09 -0.97
C GLN A 79 12.24 -19.29 -1.87
N GLY A 80 13.07 -19.98 -2.64
CA GLY A 80 14.02 -19.30 -3.53
C GLY A 80 15.10 -18.54 -2.75
N ILE A 81 15.98 -17.86 -3.49
CA ILE A 81 17.06 -17.09 -2.86
C ILE A 81 16.53 -15.85 -2.14
N ALA A 82 15.58 -15.12 -2.74
CA ALA A 82 14.91 -14.00 -2.11
C ALA A 82 14.23 -14.39 -0.78
N GLY A 83 13.44 -15.48 -0.78
CA GLY A 83 12.72 -15.93 0.41
C GLY A 83 13.66 -16.41 1.53
N ILE A 84 14.77 -17.07 1.19
CA ILE A 84 15.80 -17.47 2.17
C ILE A 84 16.50 -16.23 2.74
N CYS A 85 16.89 -15.30 1.88
CA CYS A 85 17.49 -14.01 2.29
C CYS A 85 16.59 -13.25 3.25
N ALA A 86 15.27 -13.23 2.99
CA ALA A 86 14.29 -12.62 3.88
C ALA A 86 14.12 -13.40 5.19
N GLN A 87 13.98 -14.72 5.12
CA GLN A 87 13.78 -15.57 6.30
C GLN A 87 14.95 -15.46 7.29
N ASP A 88 16.18 -15.59 6.78
CA ASP A 88 17.39 -15.58 7.61
C ASP A 88 17.84 -14.15 7.97
N ARG A 89 17.29 -13.15 7.26
CA ARG A 89 17.72 -11.74 7.34
C ARG A 89 19.21 -11.58 7.11
N GLN A 90 19.78 -12.41 6.24
CA GLN A 90 21.20 -12.41 5.88
C GLN A 90 21.37 -12.33 4.36
N PRO A 91 22.43 -11.65 3.88
CA PRO A 91 22.80 -11.70 2.47
C PRO A 91 23.03 -13.12 1.96
N VAL A 92 22.67 -13.37 0.69
CA VAL A 92 22.91 -14.62 0.00
C VAL A 92 23.63 -14.34 -1.32
N LEU A 93 24.80 -14.95 -1.50
CA LEU A 93 25.62 -14.83 -2.71
C LEU A 93 25.68 -16.19 -3.40
N VAL A 94 25.36 -16.23 -4.70
CA VAL A 94 25.34 -17.44 -5.53
C VAL A 94 26.04 -17.16 -6.85
N ASN A 95 27.23 -17.75 -7.04
CA ASN A 95 27.98 -17.58 -8.29
C ASN A 95 27.68 -18.66 -9.36
N ASP A 96 27.05 -19.77 -8.97
CA ASP A 96 26.57 -20.82 -9.89
C ASP A 96 25.11 -21.15 -9.59
N ALA A 97 24.21 -20.31 -10.07
CA ALA A 97 22.77 -20.47 -9.88
C ALA A 97 22.19 -21.74 -10.56
N PRO A 98 22.61 -22.15 -11.78
CA PRO A 98 22.11 -23.38 -12.40
C PRO A 98 22.28 -24.64 -11.56
N SER A 99 23.35 -24.70 -10.76
CA SER A 99 23.67 -25.83 -9.86
C SER A 99 23.13 -25.68 -8.44
N ASP A 100 22.62 -24.50 -8.06
CA ASP A 100 22.17 -24.24 -6.69
C ASP A 100 20.73 -24.74 -6.46
N PRO A 101 20.52 -25.70 -5.53
CA PRO A 101 19.19 -26.27 -5.29
C PRO A 101 18.19 -25.28 -4.68
N ARG A 102 18.68 -24.15 -4.15
CA ARG A 102 17.84 -23.10 -3.55
C ARG A 102 17.22 -22.18 -4.59
N ILE A 103 17.65 -22.24 -5.85
CA ILE A 103 17.09 -21.41 -6.92
C ILE A 103 15.66 -21.83 -7.24
N PHE A 104 14.75 -20.86 -7.19
CA PHE A 104 13.36 -21.09 -7.55
C PHE A 104 13.18 -21.00 -9.07
N LYS A 105 13.25 -22.16 -9.75
CA LYS A 105 13.17 -22.27 -11.22
C LYS A 105 11.82 -21.86 -11.82
N GLY A 106 10.77 -21.74 -11.02
CA GLY A 106 9.43 -21.36 -11.49
C GLY A 106 9.41 -19.97 -12.14
N MET A 107 10.21 -19.03 -11.64
CA MET A 107 10.28 -17.66 -12.20
C MET A 107 11.06 -17.60 -13.51
N ASP A 108 12.22 -18.27 -13.57
CA ASP A 108 13.11 -18.28 -14.73
C ASP A 108 12.43 -18.85 -15.99
N GLN A 109 11.62 -19.90 -15.82
CA GLN A 109 10.87 -20.52 -16.91
C GLN A 109 9.77 -19.60 -17.47
N GLU A 110 9.07 -18.89 -16.60
CA GLU A 110 7.97 -18.00 -17.00
C GLU A 110 8.47 -16.70 -17.61
N LEU A 111 9.65 -16.23 -17.18
CA LEU A 111 10.26 -15.00 -17.66
C LEU A 111 11.23 -15.21 -18.82
N GLU A 112 11.43 -16.43 -19.30
CA GLU A 112 12.48 -16.77 -20.29
C GLU A 112 13.82 -16.11 -19.93
N PHE A 113 14.15 -16.09 -18.64
CA PHE A 113 15.34 -15.45 -18.09
C PHE A 113 16.18 -16.52 -17.40
N GLN A 114 17.44 -16.66 -17.80
CA GLN A 114 18.34 -17.65 -17.22
C GLN A 114 19.22 -16.98 -16.18
N THR A 115 19.00 -17.30 -14.90
CA THR A 115 19.86 -16.83 -13.81
C THR A 115 21.17 -17.66 -13.79
N ARG A 116 22.31 -16.98 -13.92
CA ARG A 116 23.67 -17.56 -13.93
C ARG A 116 24.37 -17.35 -12.59
N ASN A 117 24.33 -16.11 -12.10
CA ASN A 117 24.77 -15.74 -10.76
C ASN A 117 23.81 -14.70 -10.19
N LEU A 118 23.70 -14.64 -8.87
CA LEU A 118 22.94 -13.59 -8.19
C LEU A 118 23.53 -13.23 -6.82
N LEU A 119 23.17 -12.05 -6.38
CA LEU A 119 23.43 -11.56 -5.05
C LEU A 119 22.15 -10.92 -4.50
N ALA A 120 21.66 -11.45 -3.38
CA ALA A 120 20.49 -10.95 -2.67
C ALA A 120 20.90 -10.40 -1.30
N VAL A 121 20.35 -9.25 -0.91
CA VAL A 121 20.56 -8.66 0.41
C VAL A 121 19.22 -8.27 1.03
N PRO A 122 19.05 -8.43 2.36
CA PRO A 122 17.85 -7.98 3.02
C PRO A 122 17.84 -6.44 3.08
N MET A 123 16.66 -5.88 2.98
CA MET A 123 16.39 -4.45 3.22
C MET A 123 15.85 -4.31 4.64
N LEU A 124 16.70 -3.83 5.55
CA LEU A 124 16.37 -3.68 6.96
C LEU A 124 16.37 -2.21 7.36
N ALA A 125 15.29 -1.74 7.99
CA ALA A 125 15.22 -0.41 8.55
C ALA A 125 14.75 -0.49 10.01
N ARG A 126 15.55 0.05 10.94
CA ARG A 126 15.28 -0.02 12.40
C ARG A 126 14.93 -1.45 12.88
N SER A 127 15.67 -2.45 12.38
CA SER A 127 15.47 -3.88 12.68
C SER A 127 14.17 -4.49 12.15
N ARG A 128 13.37 -3.73 11.38
CA ARG A 128 12.21 -4.23 10.64
C ARG A 128 12.63 -4.66 9.24
N MET A 129 12.09 -5.79 8.79
CA MET A 129 12.23 -6.24 7.41
C MET A 129 11.32 -5.40 6.52
N ILE A 130 11.93 -4.74 5.54
CA ILE A 130 11.23 -3.96 4.52
C ILE A 130 11.08 -4.79 3.22
N GLY A 131 12.09 -5.62 2.91
CA GLY A 131 12.13 -6.35 1.65
C GLY A 131 13.47 -7.00 1.37
N VAL A 132 13.72 -7.30 0.08
CA VAL A 132 14.96 -7.85 -0.46
C VAL A 132 15.35 -7.08 -1.72
N LEU A 133 16.64 -6.79 -1.87
CA LEU A 133 17.23 -6.23 -3.09
C LEU A 133 18.14 -7.28 -3.72
N GLU A 134 17.97 -7.54 -5.01
CA GLU A 134 18.77 -8.50 -5.77
C GLU A 134 19.44 -7.84 -6.98
N VAL A 135 20.61 -8.36 -7.33
CA VAL A 135 21.22 -8.17 -8.65
C VAL A 135 21.49 -9.53 -9.26
N LEU A 136 21.30 -9.63 -10.57
CA LEU A 136 21.39 -10.89 -11.31
C LEU A 136 22.30 -10.71 -12.51
N ASN A 137 23.06 -11.77 -12.80
CA ASN A 137 23.89 -11.96 -13.97
C ASN A 137 24.89 -10.83 -14.19
N THR A 138 26.12 -10.99 -13.71
CA THR A 138 27.23 -10.10 -14.07
C THR A 138 27.42 -10.03 -15.60
N THR A 139 27.60 -8.83 -16.14
CA THR A 139 27.74 -8.56 -17.58
C THR A 139 29.15 -8.85 -18.11
N ASP A 140 30.16 -8.82 -17.24
CA ASP A 140 31.56 -9.13 -17.56
C ASP A 140 31.92 -10.61 -17.31
N GLY A 141 30.94 -11.40 -16.84
CA GLY A 141 31.10 -12.83 -16.58
C GLY A 141 31.93 -13.17 -15.34
N ARG A 142 32.23 -12.19 -14.48
CA ARG A 142 32.95 -12.43 -13.22
C ARG A 142 32.01 -12.97 -12.13
N ASP A 143 32.61 -13.48 -11.06
CA ASP A 143 31.88 -13.81 -9.84
C ASP A 143 31.53 -12.57 -9.01
N TYR A 144 30.38 -12.59 -8.33
CA TYR A 144 30.12 -11.64 -7.26
C TYR A 144 31.10 -11.89 -6.11
N THR A 145 31.55 -10.80 -5.50
CA THR A 145 32.53 -10.80 -4.41
C THR A 145 31.93 -10.28 -3.12
N ASN A 146 32.65 -10.47 -2.00
CA ASN A 146 32.30 -9.84 -0.72
C ASN A 146 32.29 -8.31 -0.78
N GLN A 147 33.01 -7.70 -1.73
CA GLN A 147 32.94 -6.25 -1.94
C GLN A 147 31.62 -5.83 -2.59
N ASP A 148 31.15 -6.58 -3.58
CA ASP A 148 29.84 -6.36 -4.20
C ASP A 148 28.72 -6.52 -3.17
N LEU A 149 28.81 -7.55 -2.30
CA LEU A 149 27.89 -7.76 -1.18
C LEU A 149 27.81 -6.53 -0.26
N ARG A 150 28.96 -5.94 0.11
CA ARG A 150 28.98 -4.73 0.95
C ARG A 150 28.36 -3.52 0.25
N LEU A 151 28.62 -3.35 -1.06
CA LEU A 151 28.04 -2.26 -1.84
C LEU A 151 26.52 -2.40 -1.97
N LEU A 152 26.04 -3.60 -2.30
CA LEU A 152 24.61 -3.85 -2.41
C LEU A 152 23.90 -3.69 -1.07
N THR A 153 24.52 -4.15 0.03
CA THR A 153 23.98 -3.95 1.40
C THR A 153 23.86 -2.47 1.75
N TYR A 154 24.79 -1.62 1.30
CA TYR A 154 24.69 -0.18 1.50
C TYR A 154 23.51 0.42 0.72
N LEU A 155 23.34 0.04 -0.55
CA LEU A 155 22.22 0.47 -1.37
C LEU A 155 20.87 -0.03 -0.82
N SER A 156 20.81 -1.27 -0.34
CA SER A 156 19.60 -1.85 0.25
C SER A 156 19.16 -1.13 1.52
N ASN A 157 20.11 -0.70 2.36
CA ASN A 157 19.83 0.10 3.55
C ASN A 157 19.25 1.48 3.20
N MET A 158 19.75 2.12 2.13
CA MET A 158 19.18 3.39 1.66
C MET A 158 17.76 3.21 1.14
N ALA A 159 17.50 2.17 0.35
CA ALA A 159 16.16 1.85 -0.13
C ALA A 159 15.21 1.56 1.04
N ALA A 160 15.66 0.76 2.02
CA ALA A 160 14.88 0.40 3.21
C ALA A 160 14.47 1.64 4.01
N LEU A 161 15.39 2.58 4.21
CA LEU A 161 15.13 3.82 4.92
C LEU A 161 14.16 4.74 4.17
N ALA A 162 14.32 4.85 2.84
CA ALA A 162 13.43 5.64 2.00
C ALA A 162 11.98 5.13 2.05
N ILE A 163 11.80 3.80 1.91
CA ILE A 163 10.48 3.16 2.00
C ILE A 163 9.89 3.35 3.39
N LEU A 164 10.67 3.14 4.46
CA LEU A 164 10.19 3.34 5.82
C LEU A 164 9.76 4.79 6.07
N ASN A 165 10.54 5.77 5.61
CA ASN A 165 10.18 7.17 5.74
C ASN A 165 8.90 7.52 4.99
N ARG A 166 8.70 6.94 3.79
CA ARG A 166 7.47 7.14 3.04
C ARG A 166 6.25 6.53 3.74
N GLN A 167 6.37 5.30 4.24
CA GLN A 167 5.30 4.65 5.02
C GLN A 167 4.95 5.47 6.26
N LEU A 168 5.95 5.96 7.01
CA LEU A 168 5.71 6.82 8.17
C LEU A 168 5.05 8.15 7.79
N PHE A 169 5.41 8.72 6.64
CA PHE A 169 4.78 9.94 6.15
C PHE A 169 3.32 9.70 5.77
N ASP A 170 3.04 8.63 5.04
CA ASP A 170 1.68 8.24 4.64
C ASP A 170 0.79 7.97 5.87
N ASP A 171 1.29 7.26 6.88
CA ASP A 171 0.59 7.01 8.15
C ASP A 171 0.24 8.32 8.88
N VAL A 172 1.18 9.28 8.92
CA VAL A 172 0.95 10.59 9.55
C VAL A 172 -0.05 11.43 8.76
N SER A 173 0.03 11.40 7.42
CA SER A 173 -0.92 12.09 6.54
C SER A 173 -2.34 11.56 6.69
N GLU A 174 -2.52 10.24 6.67
CA GLU A 174 -3.82 9.59 6.90
C GLU A 174 -4.40 9.99 8.26
N ARG A 175 -3.57 9.96 9.31
CA ARG A 175 -4.01 10.37 10.65
C ARG A 175 -4.37 11.86 10.74
N MET A 176 -3.66 12.72 10.00
CA MET A 176 -4.00 14.14 9.90
C MET A 176 -5.34 14.35 9.19
N GLU A 177 -5.62 13.59 8.13
CA GLU A 177 -6.91 13.65 7.42
C GLU A 177 -8.06 13.22 8.32
N GLU A 178 -7.90 12.13 9.07
CA GLU A 178 -8.90 11.69 10.07
C GLU A 178 -9.15 12.76 11.14
N LEU A 179 -8.09 13.37 11.69
CA LEU A 179 -8.22 14.42 12.71
C LEU A 179 -8.86 15.69 12.15
N ASN A 180 -8.53 16.08 10.91
CA ASN A 180 -9.16 17.21 10.24
C ASN A 180 -10.65 16.96 9.99
N CYS A 181 -11.03 15.73 9.62
CA CYS A 181 -12.43 15.34 9.50
C CYS A 181 -13.17 15.52 10.84
N ILE A 182 -12.62 14.96 11.93
CA ILE A 182 -13.18 15.10 13.28
C ILE A 182 -13.27 16.58 13.70
N TYR A 183 -12.23 17.36 13.47
CA TYR A 183 -12.20 18.79 13.81
C TYR A 183 -13.25 19.57 13.02
N THR A 184 -13.39 19.30 11.72
CA THR A 184 -14.38 19.97 10.85
C THR A 184 -15.80 19.68 11.33
N ILE A 185 -16.10 18.42 11.67
CA ILE A 185 -17.38 18.03 12.27
C ILE A 185 -17.57 18.69 13.65
N GLY A 186 -16.54 18.73 14.49
CA GLY A 186 -16.61 19.38 15.81
C GLY A 186 -16.83 20.89 15.73
N GLY A 187 -16.24 21.56 14.74
CA GLY A 187 -16.42 22.98 14.47
C GLY A 187 -17.83 23.29 13.96
N SER A 188 -18.37 22.46 13.07
CA SER A 188 -19.74 22.64 12.61
C SER A 188 -20.78 22.50 13.73
N ILE A 189 -20.51 21.70 14.78
CA ILE A 189 -21.35 21.65 15.99
C ILE A 189 -21.40 23.01 16.70
N ARG A 190 -20.30 23.75 16.71
CA ARG A 190 -20.20 25.05 17.41
C ARG A 190 -20.86 26.18 16.62
N ASP A 191 -20.74 26.16 15.29
CA ASP A 191 -21.17 27.24 14.41
C ASP A 191 -22.61 27.07 13.90
N SER A 192 -23.17 25.86 13.97
CA SER A 192 -24.54 25.60 13.54
C SER A 192 -25.53 26.04 14.61
N LEU A 193 -26.45 26.94 14.23
CA LEU A 193 -27.51 27.43 15.12
C LEU A 193 -28.66 26.43 15.21
N THR A 194 -28.69 25.43 14.32
CA THR A 194 -29.72 24.38 14.27
C THR A 194 -29.11 23.00 13.98
N VAL A 195 -29.81 21.95 14.40
CA VAL A 195 -29.44 20.54 14.12
C VAL A 195 -29.34 20.27 12.61
N HIS A 196 -30.16 20.93 11.80
CA HIS A 196 -30.16 20.73 10.35
C HIS A 196 -28.87 21.24 9.69
N GLU A 197 -28.44 22.46 10.02
CA GLU A 197 -27.18 23.04 9.52
C GLU A 197 -25.96 22.19 9.93
N LEU A 198 -25.98 21.66 11.15
CA LEU A 198 -24.94 20.76 11.64
C LEU A 198 -24.86 19.50 10.79
N LEU A 199 -26.00 18.83 10.58
CA LEU A 199 -26.03 17.58 9.82
C LEU A 199 -25.59 17.80 8.37
N GLU A 200 -26.03 18.88 7.73
CA GLU A 200 -25.59 19.25 6.37
C GLU A 200 -24.08 19.51 6.30
N SER A 201 -23.53 20.25 7.27
CA SER A 201 -22.09 20.52 7.33
C SER A 201 -21.26 19.25 7.59
N ALA A 202 -21.73 18.38 8.50
CA ALA A 202 -21.09 17.10 8.77
C ALA A 202 -21.13 16.17 7.54
N LEU A 203 -22.27 16.06 6.85
CA LEU A 203 -22.39 15.28 5.63
C LEU A 203 -21.44 15.79 4.54
N ARG A 204 -21.26 17.12 4.43
CA ARG A 204 -20.32 17.70 3.48
C ARG A 204 -18.87 17.31 3.78
N ALA A 205 -18.45 17.44 5.03
CA ALA A 205 -17.10 17.04 5.45
C ALA A 205 -16.85 15.54 5.18
N ILE A 206 -17.84 14.69 5.46
CA ILE A 206 -17.73 13.24 5.25
C ILE A 206 -17.64 12.90 3.76
N GLU A 207 -18.42 13.55 2.90
CA GLU A 207 -18.34 13.34 1.44
C GLU A 207 -16.96 13.67 0.89
N ASP A 208 -16.42 14.83 1.29
CA ASP A 208 -15.13 15.32 0.80
C ASP A 208 -13.97 14.40 1.21
N VAL A 209 -14.06 13.79 2.41
CA VAL A 209 -13.01 12.90 2.95
C VAL A 209 -13.14 11.46 2.45
N LEU A 210 -14.35 10.90 2.46
CA LEU A 210 -14.55 9.48 2.12
C LEU A 210 -14.78 9.22 0.62
N GLY A 211 -15.02 10.27 -0.18
CA GLY A 211 -15.25 10.13 -1.62
C GLY A 211 -16.50 9.29 -1.96
N VAL A 212 -17.50 9.30 -1.11
CA VAL A 212 -18.71 8.47 -1.23
C VAL A 212 -19.83 9.20 -1.96
N GLY A 213 -20.51 8.51 -2.88
CA GLY A 213 -21.55 9.13 -3.72
C GLY A 213 -22.90 9.35 -3.05
N ARG A 214 -23.18 8.72 -1.89
CA ARG A 214 -24.46 8.83 -1.18
C ARG A 214 -24.26 8.76 0.33
N LEU A 215 -24.81 9.73 1.04
CA LEU A 215 -24.78 9.81 2.50
C LEU A 215 -26.16 10.12 3.07
N SER A 216 -26.45 9.60 4.25
CA SER A 216 -27.68 9.92 4.98
C SER A 216 -27.51 9.82 6.48
N VAL A 217 -28.21 10.68 7.21
CA VAL A 217 -28.29 10.65 8.68
C VAL A 217 -29.72 10.35 9.10
N PHE A 218 -29.85 9.38 9.99
CA PHE A 218 -31.10 8.99 10.61
C PHE A 218 -31.09 9.41 12.07
N LEU A 219 -32.17 10.05 12.54
CA LEU A 219 -32.37 10.35 13.96
C LEU A 219 -33.61 9.61 14.46
N ARG A 220 -33.51 9.06 15.67
CA ARG A 220 -34.66 8.47 16.37
C ARG A 220 -35.43 9.57 17.09
N ASN A 221 -36.72 9.64 16.84
CA ASN A 221 -37.66 10.44 17.62
C ASN A 221 -37.98 9.67 18.92
N PHE A 222 -37.70 10.28 20.08
CA PHE A 222 -37.91 9.62 21.37
C PHE A 222 -39.38 9.55 21.79
N GLU A 223 -40.26 10.38 21.23
CA GLU A 223 -41.69 10.36 21.57
C GLU A 223 -42.45 9.31 20.75
N SER A 224 -42.17 9.22 19.46
CA SER A 224 -42.86 8.29 18.55
C SER A 224 -42.10 6.97 18.34
N GLU A 225 -40.89 6.86 18.86
CA GLU A 225 -39.90 5.82 18.55
C GLU A 225 -39.56 5.65 17.04
N ALA A 226 -40.09 6.53 16.19
CA ALA A 226 -39.85 6.50 14.75
C ALA A 226 -38.41 6.89 14.43
N ILE A 227 -37.84 6.29 13.38
CA ILE A 227 -36.53 6.69 12.85
C ILE A 227 -36.79 7.51 11.60
N GLU A 228 -36.25 8.72 11.59
CA GLU A 228 -36.47 9.68 10.52
C GLU A 228 -35.15 10.03 9.83
N ILE A 229 -35.16 10.11 8.50
CA ILE A 229 -34.03 10.66 7.76
C ILE A 229 -34.03 12.17 7.94
N LYS A 230 -32.94 12.71 8.48
CA LYS A 230 -32.83 14.14 8.83
C LYS A 230 -31.90 14.94 7.92
N ALA A 231 -31.00 14.26 7.22
CA ALA A 231 -30.14 14.87 6.23
C ALA A 231 -29.70 13.82 5.21
N VAL A 232 -29.50 14.24 3.96
CA VAL A 232 -29.00 13.41 2.87
C VAL A 232 -28.10 14.19 1.93
N ARG A 233 -27.16 13.48 1.31
CA ARG A 233 -26.32 14.03 0.25
C ARG A 233 -26.11 13.00 -0.85
N GLY A 234 -26.12 13.46 -2.10
CA GLY A 234 -26.00 12.60 -3.29
C GLY A 234 -27.28 11.87 -3.71
N PHE A 235 -28.44 12.17 -3.09
CA PHE A 235 -29.76 11.69 -3.52
C PHE A 235 -30.92 12.47 -2.89
N THR A 236 -32.12 12.26 -3.43
CA THR A 236 -33.37 12.83 -2.91
C THR A 236 -34.27 11.74 -2.33
N ILE A 237 -35.11 12.13 -1.37
CA ILE A 237 -36.08 11.24 -0.72
C ILE A 237 -37.47 11.86 -0.86
N ASP A 238 -38.46 11.04 -1.20
CA ASP A 238 -39.88 11.41 -1.17
C ASP A 238 -40.39 11.50 0.29
N ASP A 239 -41.36 12.37 0.58
CA ASP A 239 -41.89 12.55 1.95
C ASP A 239 -42.39 11.23 2.58
N SER A 240 -42.88 10.29 1.77
CA SER A 240 -43.32 8.95 2.20
C SER A 240 -42.20 8.00 2.62
N ALA A 241 -40.94 8.33 2.32
CA ALA A 241 -39.75 7.52 2.60
C ALA A 241 -38.87 8.10 3.74
N GLN A 242 -39.34 9.16 4.42
CA GLN A 242 -38.63 9.77 5.53
C GLN A 242 -38.65 8.93 6.82
N ILE A 243 -39.67 8.08 7.02
CA ILE A 243 -39.82 7.25 8.22
C ILE A 243 -39.40 5.80 7.93
N ILE A 244 -38.46 5.28 8.72
CA ILE A 244 -37.97 3.90 8.63
C ILE A 244 -38.53 3.05 9.77
N ASN A 245 -38.94 1.83 9.45
CA ASN A 245 -39.30 0.83 10.44
C ASN A 245 -38.04 0.35 11.20
N PRO A 246 -37.93 0.60 12.52
CA PRO A 246 -36.78 0.18 13.33
C PRO A 246 -36.53 -1.33 13.33
N SER A 247 -37.51 -2.14 12.95
CA SER A 247 -37.41 -3.60 12.91
C SER A 247 -36.77 -4.13 11.63
N GLU A 248 -36.58 -3.29 10.61
CA GLU A 248 -36.19 -3.71 9.26
C GLU A 248 -34.92 -2.99 8.76
N GLY A 249 -34.21 -3.64 7.83
CA GLY A 249 -33.05 -3.08 7.13
C GLY A 249 -31.78 -2.89 7.97
N ILE A 250 -30.75 -2.33 7.33
CA ILE A 250 -29.43 -2.07 7.93
C ILE A 250 -29.53 -1.10 9.09
N THR A 251 -30.26 0.01 8.88
CA THR A 251 -30.42 1.08 9.88
C THR A 251 -31.01 0.53 11.18
N GLY A 252 -32.02 -0.34 11.09
CA GLY A 252 -32.62 -0.98 12.26
C GLY A 252 -31.66 -1.93 13.00
N LEU A 253 -30.83 -2.67 12.27
CA LEU A 253 -29.81 -3.57 12.87
C LEU A 253 -28.74 -2.78 13.65
N VAL A 254 -28.21 -1.70 13.06
CA VAL A 254 -27.22 -0.84 13.70
C VAL A 254 -27.81 -0.16 14.93
N LEU A 255 -29.05 0.35 14.85
CA LEU A 255 -29.69 1.01 15.99
C LEU A 255 -29.99 0.08 17.16
N ARG A 256 -30.28 -1.21 16.90
CA ARG A 256 -30.53 -2.19 17.97
C ARG A 256 -29.25 -2.72 18.61
N SER A 257 -28.21 -2.94 17.80
CA SER A 257 -26.93 -3.47 18.29
C SER A 257 -26.05 -2.40 18.92
N GLY A 258 -26.09 -1.17 18.39
CA GLY A 258 -25.14 -0.11 18.72
C GLY A 258 -23.78 -0.28 18.03
N ASP A 259 -23.59 -1.36 17.27
CA ASP A 259 -22.32 -1.69 16.62
C ASP A 259 -22.31 -1.20 15.16
N PRO A 260 -21.17 -0.69 14.66
CA PRO A 260 -21.03 -0.34 13.25
C PRO A 260 -21.13 -1.59 12.37
N LEU A 261 -21.85 -1.49 11.26
CA LEU A 261 -22.04 -2.58 10.31
C LEU A 261 -21.48 -2.21 8.93
N LEU A 262 -20.51 -2.99 8.45
CA LEU A 262 -20.02 -2.91 7.07
C LEU A 262 -20.71 -4.00 6.23
N VAL A 263 -21.42 -3.58 5.18
CA VAL A 263 -22.13 -4.47 4.27
C VAL A 263 -21.49 -4.34 2.90
N ARG A 264 -20.98 -5.43 2.34
CA ARG A 264 -20.30 -5.42 1.04
C ARG A 264 -21.26 -5.73 -0.10
N ASP A 265 -22.25 -6.58 0.16
CA ASP A 265 -23.30 -6.96 -0.78
C ASP A 265 -24.65 -7.04 -0.05
N LEU A 266 -25.54 -6.09 -0.33
CA LEU A 266 -26.86 -5.98 0.28
C LEU A 266 -27.75 -7.22 0.07
N GLU A 267 -27.70 -7.85 -1.12
CA GLU A 267 -28.54 -9.01 -1.43
C GLU A 267 -28.00 -10.26 -0.72
N ARG A 268 -26.67 -10.42 -0.72
CA ARG A 268 -26.00 -11.61 -0.17
C ARG A 268 -25.89 -11.57 1.35
N ASP A 269 -25.53 -10.43 1.93
CA ASP A 269 -25.15 -10.32 3.34
C ASP A 269 -26.38 -10.21 4.25
N LEU A 270 -27.50 -9.70 3.75
CA LEU A 270 -28.67 -9.36 4.57
C LEU A 270 -29.98 -10.02 4.13
N ARG A 271 -29.98 -10.74 2.99
CA ARG A 271 -31.18 -11.40 2.44
C ARG A 271 -32.39 -10.45 2.31
N ILE A 272 -32.15 -9.16 2.03
CA ILE A 272 -33.20 -8.15 1.85
C ILE A 272 -33.79 -8.29 0.44
N ASN A 273 -35.12 -8.33 0.33
CA ASN A 273 -35.84 -8.52 -0.93
C ASN A 273 -35.81 -7.26 -1.82
N ARG A 274 -35.60 -7.42 -3.14
CA ARG A 274 -35.47 -6.33 -4.14
C ARG A 274 -36.57 -5.26 -4.13
N VAL A 275 -37.76 -5.56 -3.62
CA VAL A 275 -38.93 -4.66 -3.60
C VAL A 275 -38.72 -3.43 -2.69
N GLN A 276 -37.87 -3.52 -1.65
CA GLN A 276 -37.58 -2.38 -0.76
C GLN A 276 -36.52 -1.42 -1.31
N ILE A 277 -35.73 -1.82 -2.31
CA ILE A 277 -34.67 -1.01 -2.92
C ILE A 277 -35.26 0.17 -3.73
N GLY A 278 -36.50 0.02 -4.22
CA GLY A 278 -37.19 1.02 -5.04
C GLY A 278 -37.63 2.30 -4.32
N ARG A 279 -37.45 2.41 -2.98
CA ARG A 279 -37.77 3.64 -2.23
C ARG A 279 -36.71 4.74 -2.34
N TYR A 280 -35.52 4.42 -2.82
CA TYR A 280 -34.41 5.37 -3.00
C TYR A 280 -34.14 5.54 -4.49
N LYS A 281 -34.95 6.34 -5.18
CA LYS A 281 -34.73 6.60 -6.61
C LYS A 281 -33.32 7.15 -6.85
N THR A 282 -32.59 6.49 -7.74
CA THR A 282 -31.36 6.99 -8.35
C THR A 282 -31.76 7.87 -9.53
N SER A 283 -31.44 9.16 -9.46
CA SER A 283 -31.23 9.99 -10.65
C SER A 283 -29.80 9.81 -11.13
#